data_AF-A0A560JAM1-F1
#
_entry.id   AF-A0A560JAM1-F1
#
_cell.length_a   1.000
_cell.length_b   1.000
_cell.length_c   1.000
_cell.angle_alpha   90.00
_cell.angle_beta   90.00
_cell.angle_gamma   90.00
#
_symmetry.space_group_name_H-M   'P 1'
#
loop_
_entity.id
_entity.type
_entity.pdbx_description
1 polymer ?
#
loop_
_entity_poly.entity_id
_entity_poly.type
_entity_poly.pdbx_seq_one_letter_code
_entity_poly.pdbx_strand_id
1 'polypeptide(L)' 'MEKALAYAISALLVAFGAWILIAGLSSGSPALWTIVALVPITIGIVSAFGPV' A
#
# COMPACT_ATOMS: atom_id res chain seq x y z
N MET A 1 -7.22 19.38 -3.67
CA MET A 1 -7.99 18.40 -2.88
C MET A 1 -7.96 18.81 -1.43
N GLU A 2 -9.02 18.54 -0.67
CA GLU A 2 -8.96 18.63 0.78
C GLU A 2 -7.86 17.70 1.31
N LYS A 3 -6.96 18.22 2.16
CA LYS A 3 -5.79 17.46 2.66
C LYS A 3 -6.20 16.17 3.37
N ALA A 4 -7.36 16.19 4.04
CA ALA A 4 -7.96 15.02 4.67
C ALA A 4 -8.30 13.91 3.65
N LEU A 5 -8.83 14.28 2.48
CA LEU A 5 -9.13 13.33 1.41
C LEU A 5 -7.87 12.68 0.85
N ALA A 6 -6.80 13.46 0.66
CA ALA A 6 -5.51 12.93 0.20
C ALA A 6 -4.93 11.90 1.19
N TYR A 7 -4.94 12.21 2.49
CA TYR A 7 -4.51 11.25 3.51
C TYR A 7 -5.40 10.01 3.58
N ALA A 8 -6.72 10.14 3.40
CA ALA A 8 -7.62 9.00 3.37
C ALA A 8 -7.31 8.05 2.21
N ILE A 9 -7.06 8.59 1.01
CA ILE A 9 -6.68 7.80 -0.17
C ILE A 9 -5.32 7.11 0.07
N SER A 10 -4.34 7.81 0.61
CA SER A 10 -3.05 7.22 0.97
C SER A 10 -3.18 6.08 2.00
N ALA A 11 -3.99 6.27 3.04
CA ALA A 11 -4.22 5.25 4.06
C ALA A 11 -4.87 3.99 3.45
N LEU A 12 -5.83 4.17 2.53
CA LEU A 12 -6.45 3.06 1.80
C LEU A 12 -5.44 2.28 0.95
N LEU A 13 -4.51 2.98 0.27
CA LEU A 13 -3.46 2.33 -0.52
C LEU A 13 -2.51 1.50 0.35
N VAL A 14 -2.08 2.04 1.49
CA VAL A 14 -1.24 1.30 2.44
C VAL A 14 -1.98 0.09 3.01
N ALA A 15 -3.23 0.27 3.44
CA ALA A 15 -4.05 -0.81 3.97
C ALA A 15 -4.30 -1.92 2.93
N PHE A 16 -4.53 -1.54 1.67
CA PHE A 16 -4.69 -2.49 0.57
C PHE A 16 -3.41 -3.30 0.32
N GLY A 17 -2.25 -2.64 0.34
CA GLY A 17 -0.97 -3.35 0.23
C GLY A 17 -0.71 -4.30 1.41
N ALA A 18 -1.01 -3.88 2.63
CA ALA A 18 -0.92 -4.75 3.81
C ALA A 18 -1.86 -5.97 3.70
N TRP A 19 -3.07 -5.78 3.17
CA TRP A 19 -3.98 -6.88 2.89
C TRP A 19 -3.42 -7.87 1.87
N ILE A 20 -2.86 -7.39 0.75
CA ILE A 20 -2.21 -8.24 -0.26
C ILE A 20 -1.07 -9.06 0.38
N LEU A 21 -0.26 -8.43 1.23
CA LEU A 21 0.82 -9.12 1.93
C LEU A 21 0.26 -10.28 2.76
N ILE A 22 -0.73 -10.01 3.62
CA ILE A 22 -1.33 -11.01 4.50
C ILE A 22 -1.94 -12.17 3.70
N ALA A 23 -2.73 -11.86 2.65
CA ALA A 23 -3.33 -12.87 1.79
C ALA A 23 -2.27 -13.69 1.01
N GLY A 24 -1.15 -13.06 0.67
CA GLY A 24 -0.05 -13.68 -0.06
C GLY A 24 0.82 -14.63 0.77
N LEU A 25 0.84 -14.47 2.11
CA LEU A 25 1.67 -15.31 3.00
C LEU A 25 1.27 -16.79 2.98
N SER A 26 -0.01 -17.09 2.74
CA SER A 26 -0.51 -18.47 2.63
C SER A 26 -0.41 -19.05 1.21
N SER A 27 0.20 -18.35 0.27
CA SER A 27 0.34 -18.80 -1.12
C SER A 27 1.57 -19.71 -1.31
N GLY A 28 1.63 -20.41 -2.46
CA GLY A 28 2.82 -21.16 -2.87
C GLY A 28 4.02 -20.30 -3.26
N SER A 29 3.91 -18.96 -3.25
CA SER A 29 5.01 -18.05 -3.59
C SER A 29 4.98 -16.76 -2.75
N PRO A 30 5.19 -16.82 -1.42
CA PRO A 30 5.05 -15.65 -0.53
C PRO A 30 5.96 -14.48 -0.92
N ALA A 31 7.17 -14.76 -1.38
CA ALA A 31 8.14 -13.72 -1.79
C ALA A 31 7.61 -12.85 -2.95
N LEU A 32 6.91 -13.45 -3.92
CA LEU A 32 6.29 -12.70 -5.02
C LEU A 32 5.24 -11.72 -4.49
N TRP A 33 4.36 -12.20 -3.61
CA TRP A 33 3.29 -11.37 -3.05
C TRP A 33 3.81 -10.28 -2.14
N THR A 34 4.93 -10.50 -1.44
CA THR A 34 5.64 -9.42 -0.74
C THR A 34 6.03 -8.30 -1.71
N ILE A 35 6.62 -8.63 -2.87
CA ILE A 35 7.01 -7.63 -3.87
C ILE A 35 5.77 -6.89 -4.41
N VAL A 36 4.70 -7.62 -4.71
CA VAL A 36 3.44 -7.03 -5.19
C VAL A 36 2.83 -6.08 -4.16
N ALA A 37 2.83 -6.47 -2.87
CA ALA A 37 2.31 -5.66 -1.77
C ALA A 37 3.11 -4.38 -1.52
N LEU A 38 4.42 -4.39 -1.76
CA LEU A 38 5.27 -3.21 -1.57
C LEU A 38 4.90 -2.06 -2.51
N VAL A 39 4.35 -2.34 -3.70
CA VAL A 39 3.95 -1.31 -4.68
C VAL A 39 2.89 -0.35 -4.12
N PRO A 40 1.67 -0.80 -3.75
CA PRO A 40 0.66 0.08 -3.18
C PRO A 40 1.06 0.68 -1.83
N ILE A 41 1.84 -0.02 -1.00
CA ILE A 41 2.37 0.55 0.26
C ILE A 41 3.26 1.75 -0.05
N THR A 42 4.21 1.60 -0.97
CA THR A 42 5.15 2.67 -1.34
C THR A 42 4.39 3.85 -1.94
N ILE A 43 3.43 3.60 -2.84
CA ILE A 43 2.60 4.65 -3.43
C ILE A 43 1.80 5.37 -2.33
N GLY A 44 1.16 4.65 -1.42
CA GLY A 44 0.38 5.27 -0.33
C GLY A 44 1.23 6.16 0.57
N ILE A 45 2.44 5.72 0.93
CA ILE A 45 3.40 6.50 1.74
C ILE A 45 3.88 7.73 0.97
N VAL A 46 4.32 7.57 -0.29
CA VAL A 46 4.80 8.69 -1.11
C VAL A 46 3.67 9.68 -1.41
N SER A 47 2.43 9.23 -1.63
CA SER A 47 1.30 10.14 -1.80
C SER A 47 0.96 10.92 -0.52
N ALA A 48 1.28 10.40 0.67
CA ALA A 48 1.00 11.07 1.94
C ALA A 48 2.10 12.05 2.36
N PHE A 49 3.37 11.73 2.04
CA PHE A 49 4.54 12.43 2.58
C PHE A 49 5.55 12.88 1.51
N GLY A 50 5.31 12.54 0.25
CA GLY A 50 6.16 12.91 -0.86
C GLY A 50 6.10 14.41 -1.18
N PRO A 51 7.04 14.91 -2.00
CA PRO A 51 7.07 16.30 -2.41
C PRO A 51 5.77 16.68 -3.13
N VAL A 52 5.25 17.88 -2.83
CA VAL A 52 4.14 18.51 -3.55
C VAL A 52 4.58 19.13 -4.86
#